data_AF-A0A3N5HTL4-F1
#
_entry.id   AF-A0A3N5HTL4-F1
#
_cell.length_a   1.000
_cell.length_b   1.000
_cell.length_c   1.000
_cell.angle_alpha   90.00
_cell.angle_beta   90.00
_cell.angle_gamma   90.00
#
_symmetry.space_group_name_H-M   'P 1'
#
loop_
_entity.id
_entity.type
_entity.pdbx_description
1 polymer ?
#
loop_
_entity_poly.entity_id
_entity_poly.type
_entity_poly.pdbx_seq_one_letter_code
_entity_poly.pdbx_strand_id
1 'polypeptide(L)'
;MPSATGDTGAEQPMRAWKFLDPGRIAPFGGHVWSAPSTSGPGAWVEPAGGVFACRLEDLPWWIRPELWEVELAGPVRMLPTQVAAARGRLLRRVLAWDEAVLRAYGMACAERARDRAVHAFLREDRQGEGDALRRTRSMLELYRTAQGMATDARTPSSNAVGYFAACALRAAQGEGAAAALHAADAVSVATGDPDAFARERQWQAAWIAGRCALSAEPVAVV
;
A
#
# COMPACT_ATOMS: atom_id res chain seq x y z
N MET A 1 -16.18 40.80 -34.82
CA MET A 1 -14.85 40.25 -34.50
C MET A 1 -14.68 40.26 -32.98
N PRO A 2 -15.13 39.23 -32.24
CA PRO A 2 -14.82 39.14 -30.82
C PRO A 2 -13.44 38.52 -30.65
N SER A 3 -12.54 39.26 -30.01
CA SER A 3 -11.21 38.78 -29.62
C SER A 3 -11.36 37.71 -28.54
N ALA A 4 -10.72 36.57 -28.78
CA ALA A 4 -10.64 35.46 -27.86
C ALA A 4 -9.76 35.83 -26.64
N THR A 5 -10.40 36.13 -25.51
CA THR A 5 -9.81 35.86 -24.20
C THR A 5 -9.90 34.36 -23.94
N GLY A 6 -8.93 33.62 -24.47
CA GLY A 6 -8.69 32.23 -24.13
C GLY A 6 -7.90 32.15 -22.84
N ASP A 7 -8.62 32.03 -21.73
CA ASP A 7 -8.12 31.63 -20.43
C ASP A 7 -7.12 30.46 -20.58
N THR A 8 -5.82 30.76 -20.49
CA THR A 8 -4.78 29.73 -20.40
C THR A 8 -4.61 29.43 -18.92
N GLY A 9 -5.64 28.86 -18.31
CA GLY A 9 -5.55 28.28 -16.98
C GLY A 9 -4.53 27.15 -17.06
N ALA A 10 -3.27 27.45 -16.76
CA ALA A 10 -2.23 26.45 -16.66
C ALA A 10 -2.69 25.45 -15.60
N GLU A 11 -3.10 24.26 -16.03
CA GLU A 11 -3.41 23.16 -15.12
C GLU A 11 -2.20 22.97 -14.22
N GLN A 12 -2.35 23.28 -12.93
CA GLN A 12 -1.25 23.18 -11.99
C GLN A 12 -0.80 21.72 -11.90
N PRO A 13 0.50 21.44 -12.02
CA PRO A 13 0.99 20.08 -11.92
C PRO A 13 0.69 19.50 -10.54
N MET A 14 0.28 18.24 -10.49
CA MET A 14 -0.04 17.54 -9.25
C MET A 14 1.17 16.73 -8.77
N ARG A 15 1.52 16.87 -7.49
CA ARG A 15 2.47 15.96 -6.83
C ARG A 15 1.74 14.70 -6.37
N ALA A 16 2.35 13.55 -6.62
CA ALA A 16 1.83 12.24 -6.27
C ALA A 16 2.99 11.28 -5.95
N TRP A 17 2.64 10.03 -5.64
CA TRP A 17 3.61 8.98 -5.33
C TRP A 17 3.59 7.88 -6.36
N LYS A 18 4.73 7.25 -6.63
CA LYS A 18 4.81 6.14 -7.57
C LYS A 18 5.70 5.05 -7.04
N PHE A 19 5.17 3.84 -7.00
CA PHE A 19 5.95 2.63 -6.78
C PHE A 19 6.52 2.11 -8.11
N LEU A 20 7.79 1.74 -8.08
CA LEU A 20 8.56 1.20 -9.20
C LEU A 20 9.33 -0.05 -8.77
N ASP A 21 9.65 -0.90 -9.74
CA ASP A 21 10.62 -1.97 -9.56
C ASP A 21 12.05 -1.40 -9.50
N PRO A 22 13.03 -2.17 -8.97
CA PRO A 22 14.41 -1.71 -8.83
C PRO A 22 14.96 -1.13 -10.13
N GLY A 23 15.57 0.05 -10.03
CA GLY A 23 16.11 0.75 -11.21
C GLY A 23 15.10 1.65 -11.93
N ARG A 24 14.06 2.13 -11.23
CA ARG A 24 13.02 3.04 -11.76
C ARG A 24 12.17 2.41 -12.87
N ILE A 25 11.94 1.11 -12.78
CA ILE A 25 11.24 0.36 -13.82
C ILE A 25 9.73 0.38 -13.52
N ALA A 26 8.93 0.80 -14.49
CA ALA A 26 7.48 0.73 -14.38
C ALA A 26 7.03 -0.74 -14.28
N PRO A 27 6.24 -1.11 -13.25
CA PRO A 27 5.88 -2.51 -13.00
C PRO A 27 5.04 -3.11 -14.13
N PHE A 28 4.37 -2.26 -14.91
CA PHE A 28 3.67 -2.63 -16.13
C PHE A 28 4.40 -2.00 -17.32
N GLY A 29 4.73 -2.82 -18.32
CA GLY A 29 5.39 -2.38 -19.55
C GLY A 29 6.92 -2.19 -19.47
N GLY A 30 7.52 -2.25 -18.28
CA GLY A 30 8.98 -2.28 -18.12
C GLY A 30 9.71 -0.98 -18.48
N HIS A 31 8.98 0.13 -18.66
CA HIS A 31 9.58 1.41 -19.01
C HIS A 31 10.50 1.93 -17.89
N VAL A 32 11.73 2.28 -18.24
CA VAL A 32 12.71 2.84 -17.30
C VAL A 32 12.54 4.35 -17.23
N TRP A 33 12.15 4.87 -16.07
CA TRP A 33 12.00 6.30 -15.87
C TRP A 33 13.35 7.01 -15.77
N SER A 34 13.41 8.20 -16.35
CA SER A 34 14.57 9.09 -16.24
C SER A 34 14.75 9.51 -14.78
N ALA A 35 15.94 9.31 -14.24
CA ALA A 35 16.27 9.74 -12.88
C ALA A 35 16.34 11.28 -12.80
N PRO A 36 15.94 11.88 -11.66
CA PRO A 36 16.29 13.26 -11.38
C PRO A 36 17.81 13.41 -11.22
N SER A 37 18.32 14.59 -11.54
CA SER A 37 19.72 14.97 -11.33
C SER A 37 19.84 15.99 -10.21
N THR A 38 21.07 16.37 -9.87
CA THR A 38 21.32 17.53 -8.98
C THR A 38 20.80 18.84 -9.56
N SER A 39 20.58 18.91 -10.87
CA SER A 39 20.09 20.09 -11.58
C SER A 39 18.57 20.12 -11.78
N GLY A 40 17.84 19.06 -11.40
CA GLY A 40 16.38 19.09 -11.43
C GLY A 40 15.69 17.73 -11.59
N PRO A 41 14.36 17.76 -11.82
CA PRO A 41 13.54 16.58 -12.06
C PRO A 41 14.00 15.74 -13.25
N GLY A 42 13.57 14.48 -13.28
CA GLY A 42 13.74 13.61 -14.45
C GLY A 42 12.99 14.15 -15.68
N ALA A 43 13.28 13.56 -16.85
CA ALA A 43 12.53 13.88 -18.07
C ALA A 43 11.05 13.47 -17.95
N TRP A 44 10.17 14.27 -18.58
CA TRP A 44 8.76 13.92 -18.74
C TRP A 44 8.62 12.65 -19.58
N VAL A 45 7.71 11.77 -19.16
CA VAL A 45 7.27 10.61 -19.93
C VAL A 45 5.79 10.73 -20.22
N GLU A 46 5.40 10.41 -21.45
CA GLU A 46 4.02 10.53 -21.96
C GLU A 46 3.66 9.27 -22.76
N PRO A 47 3.40 8.14 -22.08
CA PRO A 47 2.99 6.92 -22.75
C PRO A 47 1.55 7.05 -23.26
N ALA A 48 1.20 6.33 -24.34
CA ALA A 48 -0.13 6.39 -24.96
C ALA A 48 -1.30 6.07 -24.00
N GLY A 49 -1.06 5.26 -22.96
CA GLY A 49 -2.04 4.93 -21.91
C GLY A 49 -2.08 5.90 -20.73
N GLY A 50 -1.24 6.93 -20.75
CA GLY A 50 -1.04 7.87 -19.64
C GLY A 50 -0.17 7.32 -18.51
N VAL A 51 0.16 8.21 -17.58
CA VAL A 51 0.91 7.92 -16.37
C VAL A 51 -0.06 7.66 -15.22
N PHE A 52 0.16 6.56 -14.49
CA PHE A 52 -0.52 6.25 -13.24
C PHE A 52 0.38 6.50 -12.04
N ALA A 53 -0.19 7.06 -10.98
CA ALA A 53 0.46 7.30 -9.69
C ALA A 53 -0.55 7.10 -8.56
N CYS A 54 -0.13 7.33 -7.33
CA CYS A 54 -0.88 7.08 -6.11
C CYS A 54 -1.08 8.39 -5.35
N ARG A 55 -2.29 8.61 -4.83
CA ARG A 55 -2.46 9.45 -3.65
C ARG A 55 -1.84 8.73 -2.44
N LEU A 56 -1.72 9.43 -1.31
CA LEU A 56 -1.19 8.84 -0.09
C LEU A 56 -2.06 7.65 0.37
N GLU A 57 -3.39 7.78 0.31
CA GLU A 57 -4.33 6.71 0.64
C GLU A 57 -4.27 5.50 -0.31
N ASP A 58 -3.72 5.68 -1.51
CA ASP A 58 -3.64 4.64 -2.54
C ASP A 58 -2.38 3.77 -2.42
N LEU A 59 -1.37 4.21 -1.66
CA LEU A 59 -0.06 3.53 -1.57
C LEU A 59 -0.14 2.01 -1.33
N PRO A 60 -1.01 1.49 -0.43
CA PRO A 60 -1.07 0.06 -0.13
C PRO A 60 -1.50 -0.84 -1.29
N TRP A 61 -2.08 -0.27 -2.35
CA TRP A 61 -2.52 -1.01 -3.53
C TRP A 61 -1.38 -1.32 -4.50
N TRP A 62 -0.29 -0.55 -4.44
CA TRP A 62 0.72 -0.53 -5.51
C TRP A 62 2.13 -0.82 -5.02
N ILE A 63 2.30 -1.39 -3.82
CA ILE A 63 3.59 -1.59 -3.17
C ILE A 63 4.61 -2.28 -4.10
N ARG A 64 5.78 -1.63 -4.28
CA ARG A 64 6.98 -2.17 -4.97
C ARG A 64 8.26 -1.75 -4.21
N PRO A 65 9.43 -2.30 -4.57
CA PRO A 65 10.68 -2.02 -3.86
C PRO A 65 11.13 -0.55 -3.85
N GLU A 66 10.77 0.25 -4.85
CA GLU A 66 11.12 1.68 -4.89
C GLU A 66 9.88 2.56 -4.79
N LEU A 67 9.91 3.55 -3.90
CA LEU A 67 8.90 4.60 -3.81
C LEU A 67 9.50 5.93 -4.27
N TRP A 68 8.78 6.62 -5.13
CA TRP A 68 9.19 7.88 -5.75
C TRP A 68 8.14 8.95 -5.56
N GLU A 69 8.60 10.17 -5.36
CA GLU A 69 7.78 11.34 -5.61
C GLU A 69 7.73 11.63 -7.11
N VAL A 70 6.54 11.92 -7.62
CA VAL A 70 6.33 12.25 -9.03
C VAL A 70 5.53 13.53 -9.19
N GLU A 71 5.78 14.20 -10.30
CA GLU A 71 4.95 15.28 -10.77
C GLU A 71 4.13 14.79 -11.97
N LEU A 72 2.85 15.13 -11.99
CA LEU A 72 1.89 14.83 -13.04
C LEU A 72 1.43 16.11 -13.72
N ALA A 73 1.25 16.07 -15.03
CA ALA A 73 0.77 17.22 -15.80
C ALA A 73 -0.26 16.82 -16.86
N GLY A 74 -1.09 17.80 -17.21
CA GLY A 74 -2.32 17.61 -17.98
C GLY A 74 -3.49 17.20 -17.08
N PRO A 75 -4.66 16.88 -17.67
CA PRO A 75 -5.86 16.58 -16.91
C PRO A 75 -5.64 15.38 -15.99
N VAL A 76 -5.75 15.59 -14.68
CA VAL A 76 -5.62 14.52 -13.68
C VAL A 76 -6.98 13.91 -13.41
N ARG A 77 -7.08 12.59 -13.59
CA ARG A 77 -8.26 11.79 -13.26
C ARG A 77 -8.02 11.04 -11.96
N MET A 78 -8.94 11.23 -11.02
CA MET A 78 -9.01 10.43 -9.79
C MET A 78 -9.69 9.10 -10.10
N LEU A 79 -9.03 7.99 -9.82
CA LEU A 79 -9.55 6.63 -9.93
C LEU A 79 -9.71 6.03 -8.53
N PRO A 80 -10.43 4.91 -8.36
CA PRO A 80 -10.72 4.37 -7.02
C PRO A 80 -9.48 4.11 -6.16
N THR A 81 -8.38 3.66 -6.77
CA THR A 81 -7.15 3.25 -6.07
C THR A 81 -5.89 3.89 -6.64
N GLN A 82 -6.01 4.91 -7.49
CA GLN A 82 -4.87 5.56 -8.14
C GLN A 82 -5.29 6.90 -8.78
N VAL A 83 -4.33 7.64 -9.31
CA VAL A 83 -4.55 8.81 -10.17
C VAL A 83 -3.91 8.59 -11.53
N ALA A 84 -4.47 9.20 -12.56
CA ALA A 84 -3.98 9.11 -13.93
C ALA A 84 -3.82 10.50 -14.57
N ALA A 85 -2.75 10.72 -15.31
CA ALA A 85 -2.49 11.94 -16.07
C ALA A 85 -1.89 11.60 -17.45
N ALA A 86 -1.82 12.58 -18.36
CA ALA A 86 -1.21 12.36 -19.67
C ALA A 86 0.29 12.07 -19.55
N ARG A 87 0.99 12.83 -18.72
CA ARG A 87 2.44 12.71 -18.54
C ARG A 87 2.87 12.86 -17.09
N GLY A 88 4.07 12.38 -16.79
CA GLY A 88 4.68 12.46 -15.47
C GLY A 88 6.20 12.51 -15.49
N ARG A 89 6.83 12.92 -14.39
CA ARG A 89 8.29 12.80 -14.21
C ARG A 89 8.65 12.48 -12.76
N LEU A 90 9.81 11.85 -12.55
CA LEU A 90 10.34 11.60 -11.20
C LEU A 90 10.92 12.89 -10.62
N LEU A 91 10.55 13.20 -9.38
CA LEU A 91 11.13 14.31 -8.62
C LEU A 91 12.25 13.83 -7.70
N ARG A 92 11.98 12.84 -6.85
CA ARG A 92 12.97 12.27 -5.92
C ARG A 92 12.61 10.85 -5.49
N ARG A 93 13.62 10.08 -5.10
CA ARG A 93 13.42 8.78 -4.43
C ARG A 93 13.10 9.01 -2.95
N VAL A 94 12.12 8.28 -2.43
CA VAL A 94 11.85 8.21 -0.99
C VAL A 94 12.80 7.17 -0.41
N LEU A 95 13.99 7.61 0.03
CA LEU A 95 15.03 6.69 0.55
C LEU A 95 14.63 6.00 1.85
N ALA A 96 13.72 6.60 2.63
CA ALA A 96 13.14 5.98 3.82
C ALA A 96 12.29 4.74 3.49
N TRP A 97 11.87 4.57 2.23
CA TRP A 97 11.26 3.33 1.76
C TRP A 97 12.34 2.43 1.16
N ASP A 98 12.85 1.52 1.98
CA ASP A 98 13.81 0.51 1.61
C ASP A 98 13.29 -0.91 1.90
N GLU A 99 14.12 -1.91 1.61
CA GLU A 99 13.78 -3.31 1.82
C GLU A 99 13.51 -3.64 3.31
N ALA A 100 14.20 -2.98 4.23
CA ALA A 100 13.99 -3.17 5.66
C ALA A 100 12.64 -2.59 6.11
N VAL A 101 12.26 -1.42 5.60
CA VAL A 101 10.96 -0.80 5.86
C VAL A 101 9.83 -1.59 5.21
N LEU A 102 10.00 -2.13 4.00
CA LEU A 102 9.02 -3.02 3.38
C LEU A 102 8.82 -4.31 4.20
N ARG A 103 9.88 -4.90 4.74
CA ARG A 103 9.78 -6.05 5.67
C ARG A 103 9.03 -5.66 6.95
N ALA A 104 9.41 -4.55 7.57
CA ALA A 104 8.76 -4.05 8.79
C ALA A 104 7.28 -3.74 8.55
N TYR A 105 6.91 -3.22 7.38
CA TYR A 105 5.53 -3.00 6.96
C TYR A 105 4.74 -4.31 6.94
N GLY A 106 5.28 -5.36 6.32
CA GLY A 106 4.67 -6.68 6.30
C GLY A 106 4.46 -7.26 7.71
N MET A 107 5.47 -7.14 8.57
CA MET A 107 5.38 -7.57 9.97
C MET A 107 4.30 -6.80 10.74
N ALA A 108 4.24 -5.48 10.60
CA ALA A 108 3.22 -4.66 11.25
C ALA A 108 1.80 -5.02 10.78
N CYS A 109 1.61 -5.34 9.50
CA CYS A 109 0.34 -5.84 8.98
C CYS A 109 -0.03 -7.19 9.61
N ALA A 110 0.92 -8.12 9.73
CA ALA A 110 0.69 -9.44 10.33
C ALA A 110 0.40 -9.37 11.84
N GLU A 111 1.10 -8.52 12.58
CA GLU A 111 0.84 -8.26 14.00
C GLU A 111 -0.56 -7.68 14.20
N ARG A 112 -0.94 -6.72 13.38
CA ARG A 112 -2.29 -6.16 13.42
C ARG A 112 -3.35 -7.20 13.07
N ALA A 113 -3.13 -8.02 12.05
CA ALA A 113 -4.03 -9.12 11.69
C ALA A 113 -4.16 -10.14 12.83
N ARG A 114 -3.06 -10.46 13.53
CA ARG A 114 -3.08 -11.30 14.74
C ARG A 114 -4.01 -10.70 15.79
N ASP A 115 -3.85 -9.42 16.09
CA ASP A 115 -4.64 -8.79 17.14
C ASP A 115 -6.14 -8.82 16.78
N ARG A 116 -6.49 -8.66 15.50
CA ARG A 116 -7.87 -8.81 15.02
C ARG A 116 -8.39 -10.24 15.11
N ALA A 117 -7.58 -11.25 14.75
CA ALA A 117 -7.94 -12.66 14.90
C ALA A 117 -8.17 -13.03 16.37
N VAL A 118 -7.29 -12.55 17.26
CA VAL A 118 -7.45 -12.70 18.71
C VAL A 118 -8.76 -12.10 19.20
N HIS A 119 -9.10 -10.87 18.77
CA HIS A 119 -10.39 -10.26 19.11
C HIS A 119 -11.59 -11.07 18.57
N ALA A 120 -11.50 -11.63 17.37
CA ALA A 120 -12.54 -12.48 16.81
C ALA A 120 -12.74 -13.76 17.64
N PHE A 121 -11.66 -14.46 18.01
CA PHE A 121 -11.74 -15.63 18.88
C PHE A 121 -12.36 -15.34 20.24
N LEU A 122 -12.00 -14.20 20.85
CA LEU A 122 -12.59 -13.82 22.13
C LEU A 122 -14.10 -13.54 22.05
N ARG A 123 -14.61 -13.04 20.91
CA ARG A 123 -16.06 -12.83 20.71
C ARG A 123 -16.83 -14.13 20.52
N GLU A 124 -16.14 -15.22 20.21
CA GLU A 124 -16.69 -16.56 20.01
C GLU A 124 -16.42 -17.48 21.20
N ASP A 125 -15.97 -16.94 22.34
CA ASP A 125 -15.59 -17.71 23.53
C ASP A 125 -14.52 -18.79 23.27
N ARG A 126 -13.55 -18.44 22.41
CA ARG A 126 -12.39 -19.28 22.02
C ARG A 126 -11.09 -18.73 22.59
N GLN A 127 -11.04 -18.55 23.91
CA GLN A 127 -9.91 -17.92 24.60
C GLN A 127 -8.60 -18.68 24.39
N GLY A 128 -8.65 -20.02 24.33
CA GLY A 128 -7.47 -20.86 24.13
C GLY A 128 -6.72 -20.56 22.84
N GLU A 129 -7.43 -20.39 21.73
CA GLU A 129 -6.89 -20.00 20.43
C GLU A 129 -6.36 -18.57 20.45
N GLY A 130 -7.12 -17.62 21.00
CA GLY A 130 -6.67 -16.24 21.16
C GLY A 130 -5.34 -16.15 21.92
N ASP A 131 -5.22 -16.88 23.04
CA ASP A 131 -4.00 -16.89 23.83
C ASP A 131 -2.85 -17.63 23.16
N ALA A 132 -3.13 -18.67 22.36
CA ALA A 132 -2.12 -19.34 21.56
C ALA A 132 -1.47 -18.37 20.57
N LEU A 133 -2.26 -17.53 19.88
CA LEU A 133 -1.71 -16.51 18.98
C LEU A 133 -0.88 -15.45 19.71
N ARG A 134 -1.35 -14.97 20.86
CA ARG A 134 -0.64 -13.96 21.67
C ARG A 134 0.74 -14.42 22.15
N ARG A 135 0.91 -15.72 22.40
CA ARG A 135 2.17 -16.29 22.92
C ARG A 135 3.28 -16.43 21.88
N THR A 136 2.94 -16.36 20.60
CA THR A 136 3.89 -16.47 19.49
C THR A 136 4.95 -15.36 19.54
N ARG A 137 6.18 -15.68 19.16
CA ARG A 137 7.34 -14.76 19.22
C ARG A 137 7.97 -14.48 17.87
N SER A 138 7.48 -15.12 16.81
CA SER A 138 7.96 -14.93 15.45
C SER A 138 6.83 -15.12 14.43
N MET A 139 7.00 -14.56 13.22
CA MET A 139 6.02 -14.72 12.15
C MET A 139 5.86 -16.18 11.69
N LEU A 140 6.93 -16.98 11.77
CA LEU A 140 6.86 -18.40 11.43
C LEU A 140 6.13 -19.22 12.49
N GLU A 141 6.34 -18.91 13.76
CA GLU A 141 5.57 -19.51 14.86
C GLU A 141 4.10 -19.12 14.75
N LEU A 142 3.83 -17.82 14.49
CA LEU A 142 2.49 -17.30 14.26
C LEU A 142 1.75 -18.05 13.16
N TYR A 143 2.41 -18.23 12.00
CA TYR A 143 1.89 -19.01 10.89
C TYR A 143 1.57 -20.45 11.30
N ARG A 144 2.51 -21.16 11.94
CA ARG A 144 2.32 -22.57 12.34
C ARG A 144 1.19 -22.72 13.35
N THR A 145 1.10 -21.82 14.32
CA THR A 145 0.02 -21.81 15.30
C THR A 145 -1.33 -21.58 14.61
N ALA A 146 -1.41 -20.59 13.72
CA ALA A 146 -2.63 -20.32 12.96
C ALA A 146 -3.04 -21.49 12.06
N GLN A 147 -2.08 -22.12 11.37
CA GLN A 147 -2.32 -23.28 10.52
C GLN A 147 -2.80 -24.50 11.30
N GLY A 148 -2.30 -24.68 12.53
CA GLY A 148 -2.70 -25.77 13.42
C GLY A 148 -4.08 -25.58 14.08
N MET A 149 -4.69 -24.40 13.95
CA MET A 149 -6.04 -24.17 14.45
C MET A 149 -7.04 -24.90 13.55
N ALA A 150 -7.78 -25.85 14.16
CA ALA A 150 -8.81 -26.60 13.47
C ALA A 150 -9.83 -25.63 12.85
N THR A 151 -9.94 -25.68 11.52
CA THR A 151 -10.96 -24.95 10.76
C THR A 151 -12.30 -25.65 10.92
N ASP A 152 -12.98 -25.41 12.04
CA ASP A 152 -14.42 -25.60 12.03
C ASP A 152 -14.99 -24.45 11.17
N ALA A 153 -15.24 -24.72 9.88
CA ALA A 153 -15.58 -23.75 8.84
C ALA A 153 -16.94 -23.05 9.04
N ARG A 154 -17.49 -23.14 10.25
CA ARG A 154 -18.81 -22.63 10.63
C ARG A 154 -18.77 -21.27 11.33
N THR A 155 -17.59 -20.72 11.63
CA THR A 155 -17.48 -19.40 12.29
C THR A 155 -16.62 -18.40 11.51
N PRO A 156 -16.93 -17.09 11.60
CA PRO A 156 -16.12 -16.03 10.99
C PRO A 156 -14.64 -16.07 11.41
N SER A 157 -14.34 -16.38 12.68
CA SER A 157 -12.94 -16.50 13.14
C SER A 157 -12.18 -17.60 12.40
N SER A 158 -12.80 -18.77 12.18
CA SER A 158 -12.19 -19.88 11.44
C SER A 158 -11.90 -19.54 9.98
N ASN A 159 -12.77 -18.77 9.32
CA ASN A 159 -12.53 -18.30 7.94
C ASN A 159 -11.40 -17.26 7.88
N ALA A 160 -11.31 -16.37 8.88
CA ALA A 160 -10.27 -15.35 8.96
C ALA A 160 -8.88 -15.94 9.24
N VAL A 161 -8.80 -17.07 9.96
CA VAL A 161 -7.54 -17.75 10.30
C VAL A 161 -6.72 -18.12 9.06
N GLY A 162 -7.36 -18.52 7.96
CA GLY A 162 -6.65 -18.84 6.71
C GLY A 162 -5.90 -17.63 6.13
N TYR A 163 -6.58 -16.49 6.02
CA TYR A 163 -5.98 -15.24 5.56
C TYR A 163 -4.91 -14.73 6.52
N PHE A 164 -5.16 -14.85 7.82
CA PHE A 164 -4.20 -14.49 8.84
C PHE A 164 -2.93 -15.36 8.79
N ALA A 165 -3.06 -16.67 8.64
CA ALA A 165 -1.92 -17.59 8.47
C ALA A 165 -1.13 -17.22 7.21
N ALA A 166 -1.82 -16.93 6.10
CA ALA A 166 -1.19 -16.47 4.87
C ALA A 166 -0.44 -15.14 5.10
N CYS A 167 -1.03 -14.18 5.81
CA CYS A 167 -0.38 -12.92 6.17
C CYS A 167 0.93 -13.14 6.94
N ALA A 168 0.91 -13.98 7.98
CA ALA A 168 2.09 -14.30 8.79
C ALA A 168 3.18 -14.99 7.97
N LEU A 169 2.82 -15.94 7.08
CA LEU A 169 3.76 -16.61 6.20
C LEU A 169 4.44 -15.62 5.24
N ARG A 170 3.66 -14.75 4.59
CA ARG A 170 4.18 -13.73 3.66
C ARG A 170 5.10 -12.76 4.38
N ALA A 171 4.73 -12.32 5.58
CA ALA A 171 5.59 -11.47 6.39
C ALA A 171 6.91 -12.18 6.75
N ALA A 172 6.88 -13.47 7.12
CA ALA A 172 8.08 -14.26 7.39
C ALA A 172 9.00 -14.41 6.15
N GLN A 173 8.42 -14.44 4.95
CA GLN A 173 9.13 -14.50 3.67
C GLN A 173 9.66 -13.14 3.20
N GLY A 174 9.34 -12.05 3.90
CA GLY A 174 9.68 -10.69 3.50
C GLY A 174 8.78 -10.12 2.39
N GLU A 175 7.68 -10.81 2.06
CA GLU A 175 6.70 -10.41 1.04
C GLU A 175 5.70 -9.39 1.59
N GLY A 176 6.18 -8.21 2.01
CA GLY A 176 5.38 -7.21 2.73
C GLY A 176 4.11 -6.74 2.01
N ALA A 177 4.14 -6.65 0.67
CA ALA A 177 2.98 -6.31 -0.15
C ALA A 177 1.86 -7.37 -0.04
N ALA A 178 2.22 -8.65 -0.14
CA ALA A 178 1.29 -9.75 -0.04
C ALA A 178 0.74 -9.91 1.39
N ALA A 179 1.62 -9.72 2.40
CA ALA A 179 1.20 -9.70 3.80
C ALA A 179 0.12 -8.64 4.05
N ALA A 180 0.31 -7.42 3.54
CA ALA A 180 -0.65 -6.33 3.70
C ALA A 180 -2.03 -6.62 3.07
N LEU A 181 -2.07 -7.25 1.88
CA LEU A 181 -3.34 -7.66 1.28
C LEU A 181 -4.06 -8.70 2.15
N HIS A 182 -3.36 -9.76 2.56
CA HIS A 182 -3.95 -10.78 3.42
C HIS A 182 -4.38 -10.25 4.79
N ALA A 183 -3.71 -9.25 5.34
CA ALA A 183 -4.16 -8.56 6.55
C ALA A 183 -5.52 -7.89 6.33
N ALA A 184 -5.70 -7.18 5.20
CA ALA A 184 -6.97 -6.54 4.86
C ALA A 184 -8.11 -7.55 4.64
N ASP A 185 -7.82 -8.68 3.98
CA ASP A 185 -8.77 -9.78 3.82
C ASP A 185 -9.15 -10.41 5.17
N ALA A 186 -8.16 -10.69 6.04
CA ALA A 186 -8.39 -11.28 7.35
C ALA A 186 -9.32 -10.41 8.20
N VAL A 187 -9.13 -9.09 8.19
CA VAL A 187 -9.98 -8.14 8.91
C VAL A 187 -11.41 -8.10 8.34
N SER A 188 -11.55 -8.11 7.02
CA SER A 188 -12.84 -8.16 6.35
C SER A 188 -13.65 -9.40 6.77
N VAL A 189 -13.03 -10.58 6.68
CA VAL A 189 -13.67 -11.85 7.02
C VAL A 189 -13.97 -11.97 8.52
N ALA A 190 -13.04 -11.54 9.38
CA ALA A 190 -13.21 -11.64 10.83
C ALA A 190 -14.36 -10.77 11.36
N THR A 191 -14.65 -9.65 10.70
CA THR A 191 -15.64 -8.68 11.18
C THR A 191 -16.98 -8.79 10.45
N GLY A 192 -16.99 -9.26 9.20
CA GLY A 192 -18.17 -9.23 8.34
C GLY A 192 -18.61 -7.83 7.94
N ASP A 193 -17.82 -6.81 8.26
CA ASP A 193 -18.11 -5.41 7.95
C ASP A 193 -17.58 -5.07 6.54
N PRO A 194 -18.44 -4.59 5.62
CA PRO A 194 -18.05 -4.29 4.24
C PRO A 194 -16.96 -3.22 4.13
N ASP A 195 -16.82 -2.32 5.12
CA ASP A 195 -15.85 -1.24 5.11
C ASP A 195 -14.52 -1.62 5.79
N ALA A 196 -14.45 -2.79 6.43
CA ALA A 196 -13.30 -3.18 7.24
C ALA A 196 -12.02 -3.33 6.41
N PHE A 197 -12.14 -3.80 5.16
CA PHE A 197 -11.03 -3.84 4.22
C PHE A 197 -10.50 -2.42 3.93
N ALA A 198 -11.39 -1.48 3.62
CA ALA A 198 -11.01 -0.10 3.29
C ALA A 198 -10.33 0.61 4.47
N ARG A 199 -10.84 0.43 5.69
CA ARG A 199 -10.21 0.98 6.90
C ARG A 199 -8.84 0.36 7.19
N GLU A 200 -8.65 -0.92 6.88
CA GLU A 200 -7.34 -1.55 7.00
C GLU A 200 -6.36 -0.97 5.96
N ARG A 201 -6.81 -0.71 4.72
CA ARG A 201 -6.00 0.01 3.72
C ARG A 201 -5.65 1.43 4.15
N GLN A 202 -6.57 2.15 4.78
CA GLN A 202 -6.27 3.49 5.32
C GLN A 202 -5.20 3.44 6.43
N TRP A 203 -5.29 2.46 7.33
CA TRP A 203 -4.26 2.27 8.35
C TRP A 203 -2.89 1.95 7.73
N GLN A 204 -2.86 1.07 6.73
CA GLN A 204 -1.66 0.73 5.98
C GLN A 204 -1.02 1.94 5.30
N ALA A 205 -1.84 2.78 4.66
CA ALA A 205 -1.37 4.02 4.04
C ALA A 205 -0.77 4.98 5.06
N ALA A 206 -1.44 5.16 6.20
CA ALA A 206 -0.95 5.99 7.30
C ALA A 206 0.36 5.45 7.90
N TRP A 207 0.51 4.13 8.00
CA TRP A 207 1.75 3.50 8.45
C TRP A 207 2.92 3.85 7.52
N ILE A 208 2.73 3.72 6.20
CA ILE A 208 3.76 4.04 5.20
C ILE A 208 4.11 5.52 5.27
N ALA A 209 3.09 6.38 5.31
CA ALA A 209 3.28 7.83 5.38
C ALA A 209 4.05 8.25 6.64
N GLY A 210 3.67 7.74 7.82
CA GLY A 210 4.38 8.02 9.06
C GLY A 210 5.82 7.52 9.04
N ARG A 211 6.06 6.31 8.52
CA ARG A 211 7.41 5.73 8.49
C ARG A 211 8.35 6.42 7.49
N CYS A 212 7.78 6.94 6.40
CA CYS A 212 8.52 7.61 5.32
C CYS A 212 8.44 9.15 5.38
N ALA A 213 7.80 9.71 6.41
CA ALA A 213 7.53 11.14 6.56
C ALA A 213 6.90 11.77 5.29
N LEU A 214 5.89 11.11 4.72
CA LEU A 214 5.16 11.59 3.55
C LEU A 214 4.06 12.56 3.97
N SER A 215 3.94 13.66 3.25
CA SER A 215 2.85 14.64 3.39
C SER A 215 1.87 14.53 2.22
N ALA A 216 0.60 14.81 2.49
CA ALA A 216 -0.43 14.92 1.45
C ALA A 216 -0.34 16.25 0.67
N GLU A 217 0.39 17.24 1.20
CA GLU A 217 0.38 18.58 0.64
C GLU A 217 1.16 18.67 -0.69
N PRO A 218 0.56 19.30 -1.72
CA PRO A 218 1.31 19.77 -2.87
C PRO A 218 2.22 20.89 -2.40
N VAL A 219 3.50 20.59 -2.14
CA VAL A 219 4.50 21.65 -2.02
C VAL A 219 4.59 22.30 -3.40
N ALA A 220 4.04 23.52 -3.51
CA ALA A 220 4.07 24.31 -4.73
C ALA A 220 5.49 24.30 -5.31
N VAL A 221 5.61 23.86 -6.55
CA VAL A 221 6.86 23.97 -7.30
C VAL A 221 6.92 25.41 -7.78
N VAL A 222 7.74 26.23 -7.12
CA VAL A 222 8.08 27.59 -7.56
C VAL A 222 9.00 27.49 -8.77
#